data_AF-A0A653T5E0-F1
#
_entry.id   AF-A0A653T5E0-F1
#
_cell.length_a   1.000
_cell.length_b   1.000
_cell.length_c   1.000
_cell.angle_alpha   90.00
_cell.angle_beta   90.00
_cell.angle_gamma   90.00
#
_symmetry.space_group_name_H-M   'P 1'
#
loop_
_entity.id
_entity.type
_entity.pdbx_description
1 polymer ?
#
loop_
_entity_poly.entity_id
_entity_poly.type
_entity_poly.pdbx_seq_one_letter_code
_entity_poly.pdbx_strand_id
1 'polypeptide(L)'
;MNVTKQHLKDAVSANILSSEQLIAFLNQQTSTTAKFDFTHVLYYLGGLIAIGAMTLFMNLGWVSFGGIGIVFISLFYAAVGIKLANVFKVKGLFVPVGLCATFVVVLTPLAVICKLPRYKVAKERSRYYRENT
;
A
#
# COMPACT_ATOMS: atom_id res chain seq x y z
N MET A 1 22.92 26.79 9.81
CA MET A 1 22.51 27.48 11.04
C MET A 1 21.61 26.53 11.83
N ASN A 2 21.90 26.25 13.11
CA ASN A 2 21.19 25.24 13.90
C ASN A 2 20.34 25.96 14.97
N VAL A 3 19.02 26.01 14.78
CA VAL A 3 18.11 26.71 15.69
C VAL A 3 17.55 25.69 16.69
N THR A 4 17.92 25.83 17.95
CA THR A 4 17.45 24.97 19.05
C THR A 4 16.28 25.61 19.80
N LYS A 5 15.50 24.78 20.52
CA LYS A 5 14.38 25.26 21.36
C LYS A 5 14.80 26.33 22.37
N GLN A 6 16.06 26.28 22.82
CA GLN A 6 16.61 27.25 23.77
C GLN A 6 16.70 28.65 23.15
N HIS A 7 17.20 28.77 21.91
CA HIS A 7 17.29 30.05 21.21
C HIS A 7 15.90 30.71 21.01
N LEU A 8 14.85 29.92 20.83
CA LEU A 8 13.48 30.43 20.73
C LEU A 8 12.95 30.96 22.07
N LYS A 9 13.28 30.29 23.18
CA LYS A 9 12.93 30.77 24.53
C LYS A 9 13.66 32.05 24.87
N ASP A 10 14.94 32.13 24.54
CA ASP A 10 15.77 33.31 24.79
C ASP A 10 15.30 34.52 23.96
N ALA A 11 14.81 34.30 22.73
CA ALA A 11 14.23 35.35 21.92
C ALA A 11 12.87 35.87 22.45
N VAL A 12 12.06 35.00 23.08
CA VAL A 12 10.80 35.40 23.73
C VAL A 12 11.08 36.14 25.04
N SER A 13 12.03 35.66 25.86
CA SER A 13 12.41 36.34 27.11
C SER A 13 13.07 37.70 26.87
N ALA A 14 13.81 37.84 25.77
CA ALA A 14 14.37 39.12 25.33
C ALA A 14 13.33 40.07 24.70
N ASN A 15 12.03 39.71 24.68
CA ASN A 15 10.95 40.46 24.02
C ASN A 15 11.17 40.74 22.52
N ILE A 16 12.04 39.96 21.87
CA ILE A 16 12.29 40.05 20.42
C ILE A 16 11.13 39.41 19.65
N LEU A 17 10.49 38.38 20.23
CA LEU A 17 9.33 37.69 19.67
C LEU A 17 8.21 37.57 20.72
N SER A 18 6.95 37.81 20.31
CA SER A 18 5.79 37.45 21.14
C SER A 18 5.57 35.95 21.14
N SER A 19 5.32 35.40 22.33
CA SER A 19 4.95 33.99 22.53
C SER A 19 3.72 33.61 21.71
N GLU A 20 2.71 34.49 21.64
CA GLU A 20 1.47 34.22 20.89
C GLU A 20 1.72 34.15 19.39
N GLN A 21 2.54 35.07 18.85
CA GLN A 21 2.88 35.09 17.43
C GLN A 21 3.75 33.90 17.04
N LEU A 22 4.68 33.49 17.90
CA LEU A 22 5.51 32.31 17.68
C LEU A 22 4.66 31.04 17.63
N ILE A 23 3.72 30.88 18.57
CA ILE A 23 2.80 29.72 18.59
C ILE A 23 1.89 29.73 17.36
N ALA A 24 1.36 30.90 16.97
CA ALA A 24 0.52 31.03 15.78
C ALA A 24 1.28 30.65 14.49
N PHE A 25 2.52 31.11 14.34
CA PHE A 25 3.39 30.76 13.21
C PHE A 25 3.73 29.27 13.18
N LEU A 26 4.09 28.68 14.32
CA LEU A 26 4.39 27.25 14.41
C LEU A 26 3.16 26.40 14.07
N ASN A 27 1.98 26.79 14.53
CA ASN A 27 0.74 26.08 14.23
C ASN A 27 0.40 26.11 12.73
N GLN A 28 0.64 27.24 12.04
CA GLN A 28 0.49 27.30 10.57
C GLN A 28 1.49 26.38 9.85
N GLN A 29 2.70 26.22 10.39
CA GLN A 29 3.73 25.37 9.80
C GLN A 29 3.51 23.86 10.07
N THR A 30 2.74 23.48 11.12
CA THR A 30 2.47 22.07 11.50
C THR A 30 1.47 21.32 10.58
N SER A 31 1.33 21.76 9.34
CA SER A 31 0.51 21.09 8.31
C SER A 31 1.03 19.69 7.93
N THR A 32 2.22 19.30 8.41
CA THR A 32 2.96 18.09 8.00
C THR A 32 3.29 17.13 9.15
N THR A 33 2.66 17.26 10.32
CA THR A 33 2.87 16.28 11.39
C THR A 33 1.98 15.06 11.18
N ALA A 34 2.60 13.90 10.93
CA ALA A 34 1.92 12.60 10.92
C ALA A 34 1.35 12.33 12.32
N LYS A 35 0.08 12.66 12.52
CA LYS A 35 -0.65 12.36 13.75
C LYS A 35 -1.09 10.90 13.72
N PHE A 36 -1.08 10.26 14.89
CA PHE A 36 -1.66 8.93 15.06
C PHE A 36 -3.19 9.06 14.97
N ASP A 37 -3.67 9.15 13.74
CA ASP A 37 -5.07 9.27 13.40
C ASP A 37 -5.62 7.87 13.11
N PHE A 38 -6.84 7.59 13.58
CA PHE A 38 -7.55 6.35 13.30
C PHE A 38 -7.61 6.05 11.80
N THR A 39 -7.65 7.08 10.98
CA THR A 39 -7.59 6.99 9.51
C THR A 39 -6.30 6.33 9.01
N HIS A 40 -5.15 6.67 9.60
CA HIS A 40 -3.86 6.07 9.22
C HIS A 40 -3.77 4.61 9.69
N VAL A 41 -4.35 4.30 10.85
CA VAL A 41 -4.47 2.91 11.33
C VAL A 41 -5.29 2.07 10.36
N LEU A 42 -6.42 2.60 9.85
CA LEU A 42 -7.22 1.92 8.84
C LEU A 42 -6.45 1.71 7.53
N TYR A 43 -5.60 2.65 7.11
CA TYR A 43 -4.76 2.46 5.94
C TYR A 43 -3.71 1.36 6.12
N TYR A 44 -3.03 1.32 7.28
CA TYR A 44 -2.06 0.26 7.55
C TYR A 44 -2.71 -1.10 7.76
N LEU A 45 -3.85 -1.14 8.46
CA LEU A 45 -4.64 -2.36 8.65
C LEU A 45 -5.15 -2.89 7.31
N GLY A 46 -5.67 -2.03 6.45
CA GLY A 46 -6.07 -2.39 5.09
C GLY A 46 -4.90 -2.91 4.27
N GLY A 47 -3.73 -2.29 4.36
CA GLY A 47 -2.50 -2.77 3.73
C GLY A 47 -2.06 -4.15 4.24
N LEU A 48 -2.12 -4.39 5.55
CA LEU A 48 -1.82 -5.68 6.17
C LEU A 48 -2.80 -6.77 5.74
N ILE A 49 -4.10 -6.47 5.67
CA ILE A 49 -5.12 -7.41 5.16
C ILE A 49 -4.87 -7.72 3.69
N ALA A 50 -4.54 -6.73 2.87
CA ALA A 50 -4.22 -6.94 1.46
C ALA A 50 -2.98 -7.82 1.27
N ILE A 51 -1.92 -7.57 2.05
CA ILE A 51 -0.70 -8.40 2.03
C ILE A 51 -1.04 -9.83 2.50
N GLY A 52 -1.75 -9.99 3.61
CA GLY A 52 -2.15 -11.30 4.13
C GLY A 52 -3.01 -12.08 3.15
N ALA A 53 -3.97 -11.40 2.51
CA ALA A 53 -4.79 -11.98 1.45
C ALA A 53 -3.94 -12.41 0.26
N MET A 54 -3.00 -11.58 -0.20
CA MET A 54 -2.09 -11.88 -1.32
C MET A 54 -1.17 -13.06 -1.00
N THR A 55 -0.61 -13.12 0.22
CA THR A 55 0.24 -14.23 0.69
C THR A 55 -0.53 -15.54 0.77
N LEU A 56 -1.76 -15.53 1.30
CA LEU A 56 -2.63 -16.70 1.33
C LEU A 56 -3.03 -17.12 -0.08
N PHE A 57 -3.34 -16.16 -0.97
CA PHE A 57 -3.72 -16.44 -2.35
C PHE A 57 -2.58 -17.03 -3.17
N MET A 58 -1.34 -16.56 -3.01
CA MET A 58 -0.20 -17.15 -3.71
C MET A 58 0.09 -18.58 -3.25
N ASN A 59 -0.18 -18.92 -1.99
CA ASN A 59 0.01 -20.27 -1.46
C ASN A 59 -1.14 -21.22 -1.82
N LEU A 60 -2.38 -20.87 -1.47
CA LEU A 60 -3.55 -21.75 -1.65
C LEU A 60 -4.21 -21.61 -3.02
N GLY A 61 -4.13 -20.43 -3.64
CA GLY A 61 -4.82 -20.13 -4.90
C GLY A 61 -4.32 -21.01 -6.06
N TRP A 62 -3.03 -21.32 -6.08
CA TRP A 62 -2.47 -22.23 -7.08
C TRP A 62 -2.86 -23.70 -6.83
N VAL A 63 -2.92 -24.11 -5.56
CA VAL A 63 -3.26 -25.49 -5.16
C VAL A 63 -4.75 -25.79 -5.32
N SER A 64 -5.63 -24.82 -5.05
CA SER A 64 -7.09 -25.03 -5.08
C SER A 64 -7.77 -24.61 -6.39
N PHE A 65 -7.33 -23.53 -7.05
CA PHE A 65 -8.09 -22.94 -8.16
C PHE A 65 -7.38 -23.00 -9.53
N GLY A 66 -6.10 -23.38 -9.55
CA GLY A 66 -5.30 -23.40 -10.77
C GLY A 66 -5.17 -22.02 -11.44
N GLY A 67 -4.66 -22.01 -12.68
CA GLY A 67 -4.30 -20.76 -13.36
C GLY A 67 -5.46 -19.81 -13.67
N ILE A 68 -6.65 -20.35 -13.94
CA ILE A 68 -7.83 -19.56 -14.31
C ILE A 68 -8.47 -18.87 -13.10
N GLY A 69 -8.49 -19.52 -11.93
CA GLY A 69 -9.09 -18.91 -10.73
C GLY A 69 -8.35 -17.66 -10.29
N ILE A 70 -7.01 -17.68 -10.31
CA ILE A 70 -6.18 -16.52 -9.98
C ILE A 70 -6.49 -15.33 -10.91
N VAL A 71 -6.74 -15.58 -12.20
CA VAL A 71 -7.13 -14.52 -13.16
C VAL A 71 -8.47 -13.88 -12.77
N PHE A 72 -9.48 -14.66 -12.38
CA PHE A 72 -10.77 -14.13 -11.93
C PHE A 72 -10.64 -13.32 -10.64
N ILE A 73 -9.85 -13.79 -9.69
CA ILE A 73 -9.61 -13.07 -8.43
C ILE A 73 -8.84 -11.77 -8.69
N SER A 74 -7.84 -11.77 -9.55
CA SER A 74 -7.13 -10.54 -9.96
C SER A 74 -8.07 -9.52 -10.61
N LEU A 75 -8.98 -9.97 -11.49
CA LEU A 75 -10.00 -9.12 -12.12
C LEU A 75 -10.96 -8.52 -11.09
N PHE A 76 -11.43 -9.33 -10.15
CA PHE A 76 -12.31 -8.87 -9.08
C PHE A 76 -11.63 -7.81 -8.20
N TYR A 77 -10.40 -8.07 -7.77
CA TYR A 77 -9.62 -7.12 -6.98
C TYR A 77 -9.29 -5.84 -7.74
N ALA A 78 -8.99 -5.93 -9.04
CA ALA A 78 -8.78 -4.75 -9.89
C ALA A 78 -10.05 -3.89 -9.97
N ALA A 79 -11.22 -4.50 -10.16
CA ALA A 79 -12.49 -3.79 -10.21
C ALA A 79 -12.80 -3.07 -8.88
N VAL A 80 -12.60 -3.76 -7.74
CA VAL A 80 -12.78 -3.17 -6.40
C VAL A 80 -11.78 -2.03 -6.16
N GLY A 81 -10.50 -2.23 -6.50
CA GLY A 81 -9.44 -1.22 -6.35
C GLY A 81 -9.69 0.04 -7.17
N ILE A 82 -10.11 -0.10 -8.43
CA ILE A 82 -10.47 1.03 -9.30
C ILE A 82 -11.70 1.78 -8.77
N LYS A 83 -12.72 1.06 -8.30
CA LYS A 83 -13.92 1.67 -7.71
C LYS A 83 -13.58 2.49 -6.47
N LEU A 84 -12.76 1.96 -5.57
CA LEU A 84 -12.30 2.67 -4.38
C LEU A 84 -11.43 3.88 -4.74
N ALA A 85 -10.51 3.75 -5.69
CA ALA A 85 -9.70 4.86 -6.17
C ALA A 85 -10.56 6.02 -6.67
N ASN A 86 -11.61 5.73 -7.44
CA ASN A 86 -12.55 6.76 -7.91
C ASN A 86 -13.31 7.42 -6.76
N VAL A 87 -13.76 6.66 -5.76
CA VAL A 87 -14.42 7.22 -4.57
C VAL A 87 -13.47 8.17 -3.81
N PHE A 88 -12.21 7.77 -3.62
CA PHE A 88 -11.22 8.59 -2.92
C PHE A 88 -10.78 9.81 -3.73
N LYS A 89 -10.77 9.71 -5.07
CA LYS A 89 -10.50 10.83 -5.97
C LYS A 89 -11.56 11.93 -5.84
N VAL A 90 -12.85 11.56 -5.77
CA VAL A 90 -13.95 12.52 -5.56
C VAL A 90 -13.84 13.22 -4.20
N LYS A 91 -13.26 12.55 -3.20
CA LYS A 91 -13.04 13.08 -1.84
C LYS A 91 -11.74 13.88 -1.68
N GLY A 92 -10.93 14.06 -2.74
CA GLY A 92 -9.67 14.80 -2.69
C GLY A 92 -8.56 14.12 -1.89
N LEU A 93 -8.69 12.82 -1.60
CA LEU A 93 -7.75 12.06 -0.78
C LEU A 93 -6.66 11.44 -1.66
N PHE A 94 -5.58 12.17 -1.93
CA PHE A 94 -4.53 11.74 -2.85
C PHE A 94 -3.74 10.50 -2.37
N VAL A 95 -3.52 10.35 -1.07
CA VAL A 95 -2.78 9.21 -0.47
C VAL A 95 -3.48 7.86 -0.73
N PRO A 96 -4.77 7.67 -0.41
CA PRO A 96 -5.45 6.40 -0.70
C PRO A 96 -5.67 6.14 -2.19
N VAL A 97 -5.81 7.19 -3.02
CA VAL A 97 -5.86 7.03 -4.49
C VAL A 97 -4.56 6.38 -4.98
N GLY A 98 -3.41 6.87 -4.50
CA GLY A 98 -2.10 6.30 -4.81
C GLY A 98 -2.00 4.84 -4.38
N LEU A 99 -2.43 4.50 -3.16
CA LEU A 99 -2.45 3.12 -2.65
C LEU A 99 -3.29 2.19 -3.52
N CYS A 100 -4.51 2.59 -3.88
CA CYS A 100 -5.37 1.78 -4.74
C CYS A 100 -4.78 1.61 -6.14
N ALA A 101 -4.18 2.66 -6.71
CA ALA A 101 -3.54 2.58 -8.02
C ALA A 101 -2.34 1.63 -8.00
N THR A 102 -1.44 1.76 -7.02
CA THR A 102 -0.28 0.88 -6.88
C THR A 102 -0.74 -0.56 -6.71
N PHE A 103 -1.73 -0.81 -5.85
CA PHE A 103 -2.30 -2.14 -5.63
C PHE A 103 -2.80 -2.78 -6.94
N VAL A 104 -3.53 -2.04 -7.77
CA VAL A 104 -3.99 -2.52 -9.08
C VAL A 104 -2.82 -2.83 -10.02
N VAL A 105 -1.77 -2.01 -10.02
CA VAL A 105 -0.58 -2.23 -10.86
C VAL A 105 0.12 -3.55 -10.48
N VAL A 106 0.29 -3.84 -9.18
CA VAL A 106 0.99 -5.07 -8.75
C VAL A 106 0.20 -6.35 -9.03
N LEU A 107 -1.11 -6.26 -9.28
CA LEU A 107 -1.91 -7.41 -9.73
C LEU A 107 -1.61 -7.81 -11.19
N THR A 108 -1.10 -6.89 -12.00
CA THR A 108 -0.80 -7.11 -13.42
C THR A 108 0.17 -8.28 -13.66
N PRO A 109 1.36 -8.34 -13.03
CA PRO A 109 2.26 -9.48 -13.19
C PRO A 109 1.66 -10.79 -12.67
N LEU A 110 0.81 -10.77 -11.63
CA LEU A 110 0.11 -11.97 -11.16
C LEU A 110 -0.82 -12.55 -12.23
N ALA A 111 -1.61 -11.69 -12.88
CA ALA A 111 -2.51 -12.11 -13.95
C ALA A 111 -1.75 -12.67 -15.17
N VAL A 112 -0.58 -12.11 -15.48
CA VAL A 112 0.27 -12.55 -16.60
C VAL A 112 1.02 -13.85 -16.27
N ILE A 113 1.63 -13.95 -15.08
CA ILE A 113 2.41 -15.12 -14.64
C ILE A 113 1.53 -16.36 -14.55
N CYS A 114 0.25 -16.20 -14.20
CA CYS A 114 -0.69 -17.30 -14.16
C CYS A 114 -0.92 -17.97 -15.52
N LYS A 115 -0.69 -17.24 -16.61
CA LYS A 115 -0.81 -17.72 -17.98
C LYS A 115 0.43 -18.52 -18.44
N LEU A 116 1.53 -18.48 -17.69
CA LEU A 116 2.74 -19.26 -17.99
C LEU A 116 2.53 -20.73 -17.58
N PRO A 117 2.80 -21.69 -18.48
CA PRO A 117 2.53 -23.10 -18.25
C PRO A 117 3.60 -23.77 -17.38
N ARG A 118 3.87 -23.25 -16.17
CA ARG A 118 4.79 -23.91 -15.23
C ARG A 118 4.27 -25.28 -14.77
N TYR A 119 2.95 -25.48 -14.79
CA TYR A 119 2.31 -26.78 -14.54
C TYR A 119 2.66 -27.84 -15.59
N LYS A 120 2.71 -27.48 -16.89
CA LYS A 120 3.09 -28.44 -17.95
C LYS A 120 4.54 -28.85 -17.84
N VAL A 121 5.44 -27.88 -17.60
CA VAL A 121 6.89 -28.14 -17.48
C VAL A 121 7.21 -29.06 -16.29
N ALA A 122 6.53 -28.87 -15.14
CA ALA A 122 6.71 -29.75 -13.99
C ALA A 122 6.18 -31.18 -14.21
N LYS A 123 5.06 -31.32 -14.94
CA LYS A 123 4.43 -32.61 -15.26
C LYS A 123 5.19 -33.39 -16.35
N GLU A 124 5.77 -32.70 -17.33
CA GLU A 124 6.65 -33.31 -18.34
C GLU A 124 7.96 -33.75 -17.72
N ARG A 125 8.55 -32.96 -16.81
CA ARG A 125 9.76 -33.35 -16.08
C ARG A 125 9.53 -34.59 -15.21
N SER A 126 8.41 -34.70 -14.51
CA SER A 126 8.10 -35.90 -13.71
C SER A 126 7.79 -37.14 -14.55
N ARG A 127 7.22 -36.97 -15.76
CA ARG A 127 7.03 -38.08 -16.69
C ARG A 127 8.35 -38.58 -17.27
N TYR A 128 9.26 -37.68 -17.61
CA TYR A 128 10.61 -38.00 -18.09
C TYR A 128 11.42 -38.83 -17.08
N TYR A 129 11.34 -38.51 -15.79
CA TYR A 129 12.01 -39.32 -14.77
C TYR A 129 11.34 -40.70 -14.56
N ARG A 130 10.04 -40.83 -14.82
CA ARG A 130 9.33 -42.11 -14.66
C ARG A 130 9.53 -43.07 -15.83
N GLU A 131 9.83 -42.54 -17.02
CA GLU A 131 10.10 -43.32 -18.23
C GLU A 131 11.60 -43.67 -18.39
N ASN A 132 12.50 -42.99 -17.66
CA ASN A 132 13.95 -43.19 -17.73
C ASN A 132 14.58 -43.70 -16.41
N THR A 133 13.78 -44.30 -15.52
CA THR A 133 14.22 -45.08 -14.34
C THR A 133 13.58 -46.45 -14.40
#